data_AF-A0A2E0GAI0-F1
#
_entry.id   AF-A0A2E0GAI0-F1
#
_cell.length_a   1.000
_cell.length_b   1.000
_cell.length_c   1.000
_cell.angle_alpha   90.00
_cell.angle_beta   90.00
_cell.angle_gamma   90.00
#
_symmetry.space_group_name_H-M   'P 1'
#
loop_
_entity.id
_entity.type
_entity.pdbx_description
1 polymer ?
#
loop_
_entity_poly.entity_id
_entity_poly.type
_entity_poly.pdbx_seq_one_letter_code
_entity_poly.pdbx_strand_id
1 'polypeptide(L)'
;MKKSLFTIFLLFLSNTILAETYIMTKHEFKSKDSDYNSTVNQIRLGSTTKISDYTFYGEVGGGEKLPNGKSLGTGTSLTSYEFGIKKKIGKNFKFKIKWEGKDYDDSYLDHKFELKTYFTF
;
A
#
# COMPACT_ATOMS: atom_id res chain seq x y z
N MET A 1 16.41 -5.04 23.27
CA MET A 1 15.70 -4.34 22.17
C MET A 1 14.61 -5.18 21.51
N LYS A 2 14.81 -6.49 21.19
CA LYS A 2 13.80 -7.32 20.51
C LYS A 2 12.46 -7.47 21.24
N LYS A 3 12.46 -7.53 22.58
CA LYS A 3 11.22 -7.67 23.39
C LYS A 3 10.32 -6.43 23.36
N SER A 4 10.90 -5.23 23.28
CA SER A 4 10.15 -3.95 23.24
C SER A 4 9.37 -3.78 21.92
N LEU A 5 9.96 -4.20 20.79
CA LEU A 5 9.30 -4.14 19.49
C LEU A 5 8.08 -5.07 19.41
N PHE A 6 8.19 -6.25 20.03
CA PHE A 6 7.10 -7.24 20.09
C PHE A 6 5.94 -6.78 20.98
N THR A 7 6.22 -6.11 22.10
CA THR A 7 5.18 -5.52 22.96
C THR A 7 4.45 -4.37 22.26
N ILE A 8 5.16 -3.53 21.51
CA ILE A 8 4.54 -2.50 20.68
C ILE A 8 3.63 -3.13 19.63
N PHE A 9 4.08 -4.19 18.96
CA PHE A 9 3.29 -4.95 18.00
C PHE A 9 2.01 -5.57 18.60
N LEU A 10 2.08 -6.12 19.82
CA LEU A 10 0.90 -6.64 20.53
C LEU A 10 -0.09 -5.55 20.96
N LEU A 11 0.38 -4.36 21.35
CA LEU A 11 -0.47 -3.22 21.70
C LEU A 11 -1.23 -2.65 20.49
N PHE A 12 -0.65 -2.78 19.29
CA PHE A 12 -1.37 -2.50 18.04
C PHE A 12 -2.44 -3.57 17.74
N LEU A 13 -2.19 -4.82 18.09
CA LEU A 13 -3.14 -5.93 17.90
C LEU A 13 -4.34 -5.88 18.85
N SER A 14 -4.21 -5.31 20.06
CA SER A 14 -5.34 -5.26 21.02
C SER A 14 -6.41 -4.22 20.69
N ASN A 15 -6.16 -3.30 19.74
CA ASN A 15 -7.14 -2.30 19.26
C ASN A 15 -7.89 -2.74 17.99
N THR A 16 -7.79 -4.02 17.62
CA THR A 16 -8.30 -4.57 16.34
C THR A 16 -9.83 -4.66 16.25
N ILE A 17 -10.57 -4.46 17.34
CA ILE A 17 -12.05 -4.49 17.33
C ILE A 17 -12.66 -3.29 16.57
N LEU A 18 -11.92 -2.21 16.32
CA LEU A 18 -12.38 -1.03 15.58
C LEU A 18 -11.77 -0.88 14.18
N ALA A 19 -11.02 -1.87 13.72
CA ALA A 19 -10.34 -1.79 12.43
C ALA A 19 -11.27 -2.28 11.30
N GLU A 20 -11.57 -1.41 10.34
CA GLU A 20 -12.35 -1.76 9.16
C GLU A 20 -11.47 -2.55 8.20
N THR A 21 -11.84 -3.80 7.93
CA THR A 21 -11.16 -4.66 6.96
C THR A 21 -11.82 -4.55 5.59
N TYR A 22 -11.01 -4.60 4.54
CA TYR A 22 -11.50 -4.50 3.17
C TYR A 22 -10.67 -5.35 2.21
N ILE A 23 -11.28 -5.68 1.08
CA ILE A 23 -10.61 -6.29 -0.06
C ILE A 23 -10.60 -5.26 -1.18
N MET A 24 -9.47 -5.11 -1.86
CA MET A 24 -9.36 -4.21 -3.01
C MET A 24 -8.58 -4.84 -4.14
N THR A 25 -8.86 -4.40 -5.36
CA THR A 25 -7.99 -4.63 -6.50
C THR A 25 -7.25 -3.34 -6.85
N LYS A 26 -6.00 -3.47 -7.29
CA LYS A 26 -5.17 -2.34 -7.74
C LYS A 26 -4.60 -2.67 -9.11
N HIS A 27 -4.76 -1.75 -10.04
CA HIS A 27 -4.30 -1.89 -11.42
C HIS A 27 -3.40 -0.70 -11.75
N GLU A 28 -2.16 -0.97 -12.13
CA GLU A 28 -1.18 0.05 -12.54
C GLU A 28 -0.80 -0.16 -13.99
N PHE A 29 -1.15 0.80 -14.84
CA PHE A 29 -0.71 0.81 -16.24
C PHE A 29 0.59 1.60 -16.32
N LYS A 30 1.66 0.95 -16.79
CA LYS A 30 2.98 1.56 -16.98
C LYS A 30 3.21 1.74 -18.48
N SER A 31 3.46 2.97 -18.87
CA SER A 31 3.93 3.33 -20.21
C SER A 31 5.41 3.72 -20.16
N LYS A 32 6.11 3.53 -21.27
CA LYS A 32 7.49 3.99 -21.45
C LYS A 32 7.58 4.65 -22.82
N ASP A 33 8.07 5.88 -22.87
CA ASP A 33 8.28 6.62 -24.12
C ASP A 33 7.00 6.73 -24.99
N SER A 34 5.85 6.93 -24.35
CA SER A 34 4.49 6.96 -24.94
C SER A 34 3.89 5.60 -25.33
N ASP A 35 4.69 4.53 -25.32
CA ASP A 35 4.20 3.18 -25.60
C ASP A 35 3.75 2.45 -24.33
N TYR A 36 2.78 1.56 -24.49
CA TYR A 36 2.37 0.65 -23.43
C TYR A 36 3.50 -0.35 -23.12
N ASN A 37 3.94 -0.38 -21.86
CA ASN A 37 5.06 -1.21 -21.41
C ASN A 37 4.59 -2.43 -20.61
N SER A 38 3.77 -2.21 -19.57
CA SER A 38 3.27 -3.30 -18.72
C SER A 38 2.07 -2.89 -17.89
N THR A 39 1.31 -3.87 -17.39
CA THR A 39 0.29 -3.68 -16.36
C THR A 39 0.69 -4.44 -15.10
N VAL A 40 0.41 -3.87 -13.93
CA VAL A 40 0.56 -4.56 -12.64
C VAL A 40 -0.82 -4.70 -12.00
N ASN A 41 -1.31 -5.93 -11.90
CA ASN A 41 -2.61 -6.25 -11.31
C ASN A 41 -2.40 -6.86 -9.94
N GLN A 42 -3.12 -6.40 -8.93
CA GLN A 42 -2.97 -6.85 -7.54
C GLN A 42 -4.33 -7.02 -6.89
N ILE A 43 -4.44 -8.02 -6.03
CA ILE A 43 -5.52 -8.15 -5.04
C ILE A 43 -4.91 -7.96 -3.66
N ARG A 44 -5.55 -7.13 -2.83
CA ARG A 44 -5.05 -6.78 -1.49
C ARG A 44 -6.13 -6.93 -0.44
N LEU A 45 -5.69 -7.37 0.73
CA LEU A 45 -6.43 -7.35 1.97
C LEU A 45 -5.89 -6.17 2.79
N GLY A 46 -6.79 -5.29 3.17
CA GLY A 46 -6.48 -4.07 3.91
C GLY A 46 -7.19 -4.00 5.24
N SER A 47 -6.62 -3.21 6.14
CA SER A 47 -7.24 -2.83 7.40
C SER A 47 -6.98 -1.36 7.69
N THR A 48 -8.01 -0.63 8.11
CA THR A 48 -7.93 0.78 8.48
C THR A 48 -8.36 0.96 9.93
N THR A 49 -7.63 1.78 10.69
CA THR A 49 -8.00 2.17 12.04
C THR A 49 -7.86 3.68 12.24
N LYS A 50 -8.72 4.25 13.08
CA LYS A 50 -8.68 5.66 13.46
C LYS A 50 -8.24 5.79 14.91
N ILE A 51 -7.21 6.57 15.16
CA ILE A 51 -6.73 6.91 16.50
C ILE A 51 -6.69 8.43 16.58
N SER A 52 -7.64 9.02 17.31
CA SER A 52 -7.84 10.47 17.32
C SER A 52 -8.02 11.01 15.88
N ASP A 53 -7.30 12.05 15.50
CA ASP A 53 -7.37 12.68 14.16
C ASP A 53 -6.48 11.98 13.10
N TYR A 54 -5.87 10.86 13.46
CA TYR A 54 -5.03 10.08 12.57
C TYR A 54 -5.79 8.85 12.06
N THR A 55 -5.72 8.62 10.75
CA THR A 55 -6.18 7.39 10.11
C THR A 55 -4.95 6.60 9.68
N PHE A 56 -4.77 5.42 10.26
CA PHE A 56 -3.73 4.46 9.91
C PHE A 56 -4.34 3.38 9.04
N TYR A 57 -3.60 2.93 8.03
CA TYR A 57 -4.02 1.79 7.24
C TYR A 57 -2.82 0.94 6.84
N GLY A 58 -3.07 -0.36 6.69
CA GLY A 58 -2.12 -1.34 6.20
C GLY A 58 -2.79 -2.25 5.19
N GLU A 59 -2.07 -2.61 4.14
CA GLU A 59 -2.49 -3.52 3.09
C GLU A 59 -1.40 -4.54 2.83
N VAL A 60 -1.81 -5.79 2.58
CA VAL A 60 -0.93 -6.84 2.06
C VAL A 60 -1.67 -7.56 0.94
N GLY A 61 -0.95 -8.03 -0.06
CA GLY A 61 -1.58 -8.67 -1.21
C GLY A 61 -0.61 -9.26 -2.19
N GLY A 62 -1.15 -9.99 -3.15
CA GLY A 62 -0.40 -10.60 -4.24
C GLY A 62 -0.88 -10.09 -5.58
N GLY A 63 -0.07 -10.29 -6.61
CA GLY A 63 -0.42 -9.86 -7.95
C GLY A 63 0.52 -10.38 -9.02
N GLU A 64 0.36 -9.81 -10.20
CA GLU A 64 1.14 -10.15 -11.38
C GLU A 64 1.49 -8.87 -12.14
N LYS A 65 2.76 -8.76 -12.55
CA LYS A 65 3.21 -7.80 -13.56
C LYS A 65 3.23 -8.48 -14.92
N LEU A 66 2.43 -7.94 -15.84
CA LEU A 66 2.25 -8.41 -17.19
C LEU A 66 2.93 -7.45 -18.18
N PRO A 67 4.06 -7.84 -18.78
CA PRO A 67 4.65 -7.10 -19.89
C PRO A 67 3.71 -7.03 -21.10
N ASN A 68 3.93 -6.05 -21.97
CA ASN A 68 3.21 -5.95 -23.23
C ASN A 68 3.36 -7.23 -24.06
N GLY A 69 2.25 -7.68 -24.66
CA GLY A 69 2.19 -8.90 -25.48
C GLY A 69 2.18 -10.23 -24.71
N LYS A 70 2.09 -10.22 -23.37
CA LYS A 70 1.97 -11.42 -22.55
C LYS A 70 0.53 -11.67 -22.09
N SER A 71 0.17 -12.95 -21.99
CA SER A 71 -1.13 -13.40 -21.46
C SER A 71 -1.11 -13.44 -19.93
N LEU A 72 -2.29 -13.33 -19.33
CA LEU A 72 -2.50 -13.54 -17.89
C LEU A 72 -1.90 -14.89 -17.44
N GLY A 73 -1.22 -14.90 -16.30
CA GLY A 73 -0.56 -16.09 -15.74
C GLY A 73 0.82 -16.40 -16.32
N THR A 74 1.36 -15.56 -17.20
CA THR A 74 2.73 -15.71 -17.77
C THR A 74 3.67 -14.56 -17.39
N GLY A 75 3.17 -13.61 -16.60
CA GLY A 75 3.92 -12.48 -16.06
C GLY A 75 4.70 -12.85 -14.79
N THR A 76 5.27 -11.82 -14.17
CA THR A 76 6.02 -11.98 -12.92
C THR A 76 5.09 -11.81 -11.74
N SER A 77 4.97 -12.86 -10.92
CA SER A 77 4.27 -12.81 -9.64
C SER A 77 4.92 -11.79 -8.70
N LEU A 78 4.09 -11.16 -7.87
CA LEU A 78 4.55 -10.19 -6.89
C LEU A 78 3.80 -10.32 -5.57
N THR A 79 4.52 -10.06 -4.49
CA THR A 79 3.95 -9.76 -3.18
C THR A 79 4.00 -8.25 -2.97
N SER A 80 2.93 -7.68 -2.42
CA SER A 80 2.81 -6.25 -2.17
C SER A 80 2.38 -5.99 -0.73
N TYR A 81 2.90 -4.90 -0.18
CA TYR A 81 2.49 -4.39 1.12
C TYR A 81 2.52 -2.87 1.10
N GLU A 82 1.55 -2.24 1.74
CA GLU A 82 1.45 -0.79 1.85
C GLU A 82 1.08 -0.43 3.29
N PHE A 83 1.77 0.56 3.86
CA PHE A 83 1.40 1.15 5.13
C PHE A 83 1.28 2.65 4.96
N GLY A 84 0.26 3.25 5.56
CA GLY A 84 0.10 4.69 5.46
C GLY A 84 -0.65 5.33 6.61
N ILE A 85 -0.43 6.63 6.72
CA ILE A 85 -0.99 7.50 7.75
C ILE A 85 -1.60 8.70 7.03
N LYS A 86 -2.84 9.03 7.38
CA LYS A 86 -3.53 10.24 6.93
C LYS A 86 -3.91 11.07 8.14
N LYS A 87 -3.72 12.38 8.08
CA LYS A 87 -4.22 13.31 9.10
C LYS A 87 -4.76 14.57 8.47
N LYS A 88 -5.87 15.04 9.01
CA LYS A 88 -6.43 16.36 8.74
C LYS A 88 -5.96 17.32 9.84
N ILE A 89 -5.37 18.45 9.47
CA ILE A 89 -4.97 19.51 10.40
C ILE A 89 -5.90 20.70 10.14
N GLY A 90 -6.77 20.99 11.11
CA GLY A 90 -7.81 22.01 10.95
C GLY A 90 -8.81 21.65 9.85
N LYS A 91 -9.38 22.65 9.17
CA LYS A 91 -10.35 22.43 8.07
C LYS A 91 -9.67 22.31 6.70
N ASN A 92 -8.55 23.00 6.53
CA ASN A 92 -7.97 23.34 5.23
C ASN A 92 -6.77 22.47 4.83
N PHE A 93 -6.10 21.82 5.78
CA PHE A 93 -4.89 21.04 5.49
C PHE A 93 -5.10 19.55 5.76
N LYS A 94 -4.63 18.71 4.84
CA LYS A 94 -4.55 17.25 5.01
C LYS A 94 -3.19 16.77 4.53
N PHE A 95 -2.58 15.84 5.24
CA PHE A 95 -1.42 15.13 4.73
C PHE A 95 -1.63 13.63 4.73
N LYS A 96 -0.95 12.96 3.81
CA LYS A 96 -0.87 11.51 3.69
C LYS A 96 0.59 11.12 3.51
N ILE A 97 1.07 10.24 4.37
CA ILE A 97 2.34 9.55 4.21
C ILE A 97 2.01 8.10 3.90
N LYS A 98 2.68 7.52 2.90
CA LYS A 98 2.60 6.09 2.64
C LYS A 98 3.96 5.54 2.25
N TRP A 99 4.18 4.30 2.61
CA TRP A 99 5.26 3.47 2.13
C TRP A 99 4.66 2.22 1.51
N GLU A 100 5.08 1.91 0.29
CA GLU A 100 4.67 0.75 -0.47
C GLU A 100 5.93 -0.05 -0.83
N GLY A 101 5.89 -1.37 -0.64
CA GLY A 101 6.86 -2.29 -1.19
C GLY A 101 6.20 -3.30 -2.12
N LYS A 102 6.91 -3.66 -3.18
CA LYS A 102 6.55 -4.74 -4.09
C LYS A 102 7.78 -5.61 -4.30
N ASP A 103 7.63 -6.87 -3.92
CA ASP A 103 8.66 -7.88 -4.05
C ASP A 103 8.28 -8.73 -5.26
N TYR A 104 9.05 -8.60 -6.34
CA TYR A 104 8.87 -9.38 -7.56
C TYR A 104 9.78 -10.60 -7.49
N ASP A 105 9.23 -11.79 -7.74
CA ASP A 105 9.94 -13.06 -7.55
C ASP A 105 11.27 -13.15 -8.33
N ASP A 106 11.37 -12.48 -9.48
CA ASP A 106 12.47 -12.68 -10.43
C ASP A 106 13.42 -11.49 -10.61
N SER A 107 13.28 -10.36 -9.89
CA SER A 107 13.98 -9.15 -10.35
C SER A 107 14.47 -8.17 -9.28
N TYR A 108 13.59 -7.56 -8.50
CA TYR A 108 13.98 -6.46 -7.62
C TYR A 108 12.90 -6.15 -6.58
N LEU A 109 13.35 -5.52 -5.49
CA LEU A 109 12.49 -4.91 -4.47
C LEU A 109 12.16 -3.48 -4.92
N ASP A 110 10.88 -3.18 -5.16
CA ASP A 110 10.40 -1.84 -5.50
C ASP A 110 9.82 -1.18 -4.25
N HIS A 111 10.55 -0.23 -3.66
CA HIS A 111 10.06 0.54 -2.53
C HIS A 111 9.74 1.97 -2.94
N LYS A 112 8.51 2.40 -2.62
CA LYS A 112 8.02 3.74 -2.88
C LYS A 112 7.57 4.40 -1.59
N PHE A 113 8.24 5.50 -1.24
CA PHE A 113 7.76 6.42 -0.23
C PHE A 113 7.03 7.59 -0.89
N GLU A 114 5.86 7.97 -0.39
CA GLU A 114 5.07 9.07 -0.93
C GLU A 114 4.51 9.93 0.20
N LEU A 115 4.87 11.22 0.19
CA LEU A 115 4.28 12.27 1.00
C LEU A 115 3.36 13.11 0.11
N LYS A 116 2.10 13.23 0.49
CA LYS A 116 1.11 14.09 -0.16
C LYS A 116 0.56 15.08 0.83
N THR A 117 0.53 16.34 0.43
CA THR A 117 -0.11 17.43 1.18
C THR A 117 -1.23 18.02 0.33
N TYR A 118 -2.38 18.24 0.94
CA TYR A 118 -3.55 18.85 0.33
C TYR A 118 -3.89 20.11 1.12
N PHE A 119 -4.05 21.21 0.41
CA PHE A 119 -4.51 22.48 0.95
C PHE A 119 -5.80 22.89 0.22
N THR A 120 -6.83 23.22 0.98
CA THR A 120 -8.12 23.72 0.47
C THR A 120 -8.28 25.16 0.92
N PHE A 121 -8.45 26.08 -0.02
CA PHE A 121 -8.73 27.49 0.21
C PHE A 121 -10.23 27.77 0.07
#